data_AF-A0A5Q4BIW6-F1
#
_entry.id   AF-A0A5Q4BIW6-F1
#
_cell.length_a   1.000
_cell.length_b   1.000
_cell.length_c   1.000
_cell.angle_alpha   90.00
_cell.angle_beta   90.00
_cell.angle_gamma   90.00
#
_symmetry.space_group_name_H-M   'P 1'
#
loop_
_entity.id
_entity.type
_entity.pdbx_description
1 polymer ?
#
loop_
_entity_poly.entity_id
_entity_poly.type
_entity_poly.pdbx_seq_one_letter_code
_entity_poly.pdbx_strand_id
1 'polypeptide(L)'
;MSWTFCLLAFRGLALDMAPDLILVLFLQVARTAVVAWNSGHDSNHVPYPRLPKDPFTLFVGPQYHALHHIDPLNYFGSMTRLLDWWMGTAVSLRGRRVTMTGSSGALGQALAEQLRLEGSTLRNTDVLILAHGSKNGEHDFEANCESAVKIIEIFRESCGRRKLGLLPEVWYVGSEAELHGAWTSDMRTYTGSKRAFVRHARAFYDEETFNYRHIVPAAFASGMGPGLVSARWAARVALWWVRRGARYVPVTYTGLAFVNFLRFKLGGRLANQQGRKPQPSTSLEGTEPGGKQALSLGSL
;
A
#
# COMPACT_ATOMS: atom_id res chain seq x y z
N MET A 1 40.93 17.30 -26.13
CA MET A 1 41.26 18.00 -24.87
C MET A 1 40.37 17.59 -23.68
N SER A 2 39.51 16.56 -23.77
CA SER A 2 38.66 16.12 -22.65
C SER A 2 39.28 15.02 -21.78
N TRP A 3 40.15 14.17 -22.32
CA TRP A 3 40.76 13.06 -21.57
C TRP A 3 41.82 13.51 -20.56
N THR A 4 42.60 14.53 -20.90
CA THR A 4 43.61 15.12 -20.01
C THR A 4 42.98 15.88 -18.83
N PHE A 5 41.77 16.43 -19.00
CA PHE A 5 41.03 17.10 -17.92
C PHE A 5 40.41 16.10 -16.92
N CYS A 6 39.94 14.94 -17.39
CA CYS A 6 39.53 13.84 -16.49
C CYS A 6 40.70 13.30 -15.65
N LEU A 7 41.88 13.10 -16.25
CA LEU A 7 43.05 12.61 -15.52
C LEU A 7 43.57 13.62 -14.49
N LEU A 8 43.39 14.93 -14.70
CA LEU A 8 43.76 15.97 -13.74
C LEU A 8 42.71 16.16 -12.64
N ALA A 9 41.42 16.02 -12.94
CA ALA A 9 40.35 16.08 -11.94
C ALA A 9 40.37 14.87 -10.97
N PHE A 10 40.77 13.68 -11.44
CA PHE A 10 40.91 12.49 -10.59
C PHE A 10 42.26 12.36 -9.88
N ARG A 11 43.30 13.07 -10.34
CA ARG A 11 44.63 13.06 -9.68
C ARG A 11 44.63 13.73 -8.30
N GLY A 12 43.74 14.69 -8.06
CA GLY A 12 43.55 15.34 -6.75
C GLY A 12 42.70 14.54 -5.76
N LEU A 13 42.15 13.39 -6.19
CA LEU A 13 41.31 12.47 -5.41
C LEU A 13 41.99 11.12 -5.21
N ALA A 14 43.31 11.04 -5.36
CA ALA A 14 44.11 9.92 -4.89
C ALA A 14 44.23 9.98 -3.35
N LEU A 15 43.08 9.92 -2.66
CA LEU A 15 43.05 9.40 -1.31
C LEU A 15 43.52 7.96 -1.41
N ASP A 16 44.37 7.54 -0.46
CA ASP A 16 44.93 6.19 -0.41
C ASP A 16 43.77 5.18 -0.45
N MET A 17 43.51 4.60 -1.63
CA MET A 17 42.35 3.73 -1.87
C MET A 17 42.56 2.32 -1.31
N ALA A 18 43.77 2.02 -0.84
CA ALA A 18 44.13 0.75 -0.23
C ALA A 18 43.28 0.41 1.01
N PRO A 19 43.12 1.29 2.03
CA PRO A 19 42.24 1.03 3.16
C PRO A 19 40.77 0.78 2.76
N ASP A 20 40.23 1.55 1.82
CA ASP A 20 38.85 1.36 1.34
C ASP A 20 38.67 0.01 0.63
N LEU A 21 39.64 -0.36 -0.22
CA LEU A 21 39.63 -1.64 -0.92
C LEU A 21 39.78 -2.82 0.06
N ILE A 22 40.68 -2.70 1.04
CA ILE A 22 40.86 -3.71 2.10
C ILE A 22 39.58 -3.85 2.91
N LEU A 23 38.92 -2.74 3.25
CA LEU A 23 37.65 -2.76 3.97
C LEU A 23 36.55 -3.46 3.16
N VAL A 24 36.40 -3.13 1.87
CA VAL A 24 35.41 -3.78 0.99
C VAL A 24 35.69 -5.27 0.84
N LEU A 25 36.95 -5.65 0.63
CA LEU A 25 37.36 -7.05 0.54
C LEU A 25 37.09 -7.80 1.83
N PHE A 26 37.45 -7.24 2.98
CA PHE A 26 37.18 -7.83 4.29
C PHE A 26 35.68 -8.04 4.51
N LEU A 27 34.84 -7.03 4.21
CA LEU A 27 33.39 -7.15 4.32
C LEU A 27 32.81 -8.21 3.38
N GLN A 28 33.32 -8.33 2.15
CA GLN A 28 32.87 -9.36 1.20
C GLN A 28 33.29 -10.78 1.63
N VAL A 29 34.53 -10.95 2.09
CA VAL A 29 35.03 -12.23 2.61
C VAL A 29 34.26 -12.64 3.85
N ALA A 30 34.06 -11.73 4.80
CA ALA A 30 33.28 -11.99 6.01
C ALA A 30 31.84 -12.38 5.68
N ARG A 31 31.17 -11.66 4.79
CA ARG A 31 29.80 -12.00 4.32
C ARG A 31 29.77 -13.39 3.68
N THR A 32 30.73 -13.69 2.81
CA THR A 32 30.79 -14.99 2.13
C THR A 32 31.05 -16.13 3.12
N ALA A 33 31.94 -15.92 4.09
CA ALA A 33 32.22 -16.89 5.15
C ALA A 33 30.98 -17.17 6.02
N VAL A 34 30.19 -16.14 6.36
CA VAL A 34 28.92 -16.31 7.10
C VAL A 34 27.91 -17.11 6.28
N VAL A 35 27.77 -16.84 4.98
CA VAL A 35 26.87 -17.61 4.09
C VAL A 35 27.34 -19.08 3.96
N ALA A 36 28.65 -19.30 3.81
CA ALA A 36 29.23 -20.63 3.77
C ALA A 36 29.03 -21.39 5.09
N TRP A 37 29.19 -20.71 6.22
CA TRP A 37 28.91 -21.25 7.56
C TRP A 37 27.43 -21.65 7.72
N ASN A 38 26.51 -20.90 7.11
CA ASN A 38 25.08 -21.21 7.09
C ASN A 38 24.69 -22.23 6.00
N SER A 39 25.63 -23.06 5.52
CA SER A 39 25.41 -24.10 4.50
C SER A 39 24.80 -23.55 3.20
N GLY A 40 25.16 -22.33 2.83
CA GLY A 40 24.65 -21.65 1.63
C GLY A 40 23.26 -21.03 1.78
N HIS A 41 22.64 -21.10 2.97
CA HIS A 41 21.40 -20.36 3.25
C HIS A 41 21.75 -18.90 3.50
N ASP A 42 21.44 -18.03 2.55
CA ASP A 42 21.47 -16.59 2.78
C ASP A 42 20.11 -16.07 3.28
N SER A 43 20.16 -14.99 4.06
CA SER A 43 18.99 -14.40 4.70
C SER A 43 17.94 -13.86 3.71
N ASN A 44 18.26 -13.74 2.42
CA ASN A 44 17.35 -13.21 1.40
C ASN A 44 16.56 -14.30 0.67
N HIS A 45 16.98 -15.57 0.73
CA HIS A 45 16.25 -16.70 0.14
C HIS A 45 15.39 -17.42 1.19
N VAL A 46 14.27 -16.80 1.52
CA VAL A 46 13.27 -17.35 2.44
C VAL A 46 12.07 -17.91 1.64
N PRO A 47 11.67 -19.17 1.85
CA PRO A 47 10.49 -19.72 1.18
C PRO A 47 9.22 -19.12 1.79
N TYR A 48 8.35 -18.60 0.94
CA TYR A 48 7.07 -18.05 1.33
C TYR A 48 5.92 -18.84 0.66
N PRO A 49 5.04 -19.51 1.43
CA PRO A 49 3.84 -20.09 0.83
C PRO A 49 2.96 -18.99 0.21
N ARG A 50 2.83 -17.88 0.93
CA ARG A 50 2.32 -16.60 0.45
C ARG A 50 3.34 -15.53 0.78
N LEU A 51 3.71 -14.73 -0.22
CA LEU A 51 4.69 -13.69 -0.06
C LEU A 51 4.11 -12.53 0.77
N PRO A 52 4.61 -12.27 2.00
CA PRO A 52 4.09 -11.19 2.81
C PRO A 52 4.42 -9.83 2.21
N LYS A 53 3.79 -8.81 2.77
CA LYS A 53 3.98 -7.43 2.39
C LYS A 53 5.41 -7.00 2.71
N ASP A 54 6.07 -6.41 1.73
CA ASP A 54 7.42 -5.90 1.90
C ASP A 54 7.42 -4.73 2.91
N PRO A 55 8.16 -4.84 4.04
CA PRO A 55 8.27 -3.79 5.04
C PRO A 55 9.33 -2.74 4.68
N PHE A 56 10.26 -3.05 3.77
CA PHE A 56 11.40 -2.19 3.47
C PHE A 56 11.07 -1.16 2.41
N THR A 57 11.38 0.11 2.67
CA THR A 57 11.09 1.19 1.71
C THR A 57 12.26 1.44 0.77
N LEU A 58 13.48 1.58 1.28
CA LEU A 58 14.65 1.99 0.48
C LEU A 58 15.55 0.83 0.06
N PHE A 59 15.81 -0.08 0.99
CA PHE A 59 16.70 -1.23 0.78
C PHE A 59 15.91 -2.47 0.39
N VAL A 60 16.56 -3.34 -0.38
CA VAL A 60 16.02 -4.64 -0.78
C VAL A 60 16.12 -5.60 0.40
N GLY A 61 14.99 -6.24 0.74
CA GLY A 61 14.93 -7.31 1.74
C GLY A 61 14.51 -8.66 1.13
N PRO A 62 14.34 -9.70 1.96
CA PRO A 62 14.02 -11.05 1.49
C PRO A 62 12.72 -11.14 0.69
N GLN A 63 11.71 -10.34 1.06
CA GLN A 63 10.43 -10.28 0.35
C GLN A 63 10.59 -9.71 -1.06
N TYR A 64 11.42 -8.68 -1.20
CA TYR A 64 11.74 -8.11 -2.50
C TYR A 64 12.51 -9.13 -3.35
N HIS A 65 13.48 -9.83 -2.74
CA HIS A 65 14.26 -10.85 -3.44
C HIS A 65 13.39 -11.98 -3.99
N ALA A 66 12.38 -12.40 -3.22
CA ALA A 66 11.35 -13.32 -3.69
C ALA A 66 10.50 -12.73 -4.85
N LEU A 67 10.16 -11.43 -4.82
CA LEU A 67 9.47 -10.78 -5.95
C LEU A 67 10.30 -10.81 -7.23
N HIS A 68 11.61 -10.58 -7.13
CA HIS A 68 12.53 -10.64 -8.27
C HIS A 68 12.57 -12.03 -8.93
N HIS A 69 12.55 -13.10 -8.14
CA HIS A 69 12.45 -14.47 -8.67
C HIS A 69 11.10 -14.77 -9.34
N ILE A 70 10.02 -14.17 -8.85
CA ILE A 70 8.67 -14.38 -9.41
C ILE A 70 8.47 -13.62 -10.74
N ASP A 71 8.97 -12.38 -10.82
CA ASP A 71 8.91 -11.57 -12.04
C ASP A 71 10.23 -10.82 -12.26
N PRO A 72 11.22 -11.45 -12.92
CA PRO A 72 12.55 -10.86 -13.13
C PRO A 72 12.56 -9.72 -14.15
N LEU A 73 11.45 -9.49 -14.87
CA LEU A 73 11.27 -8.33 -15.73
C LEU A 73 10.79 -7.09 -14.94
N ASN A 74 10.56 -7.26 -13.64
CA ASN A 74 10.39 -6.20 -12.66
C ASN A 74 11.38 -6.43 -11.51
N TYR A 75 11.44 -5.49 -10.56
CA TYR A 75 12.28 -5.61 -9.37
C TYR A 75 13.78 -5.76 -9.73
N PHE A 76 14.34 -4.80 -10.48
CA PHE A 76 15.73 -4.82 -10.96
C PHE A 76 16.76 -4.38 -9.91
N GLY A 77 16.34 -3.68 -8.87
CA GLY A 77 17.18 -3.25 -7.77
C GLY A 77 17.89 -4.41 -7.07
N SER A 78 19.22 -4.34 -6.98
CA SER A 78 20.03 -5.37 -6.31
C SER A 78 20.15 -5.13 -4.80
N MET A 79 20.43 -3.89 -4.39
CA MET A 79 20.57 -3.49 -2.98
C MET A 79 19.58 -2.39 -2.57
N THR A 80 19.24 -1.52 -3.52
CA THR A 80 18.34 -0.39 -3.30
C THR A 80 17.21 -0.41 -4.32
N ARG A 81 16.07 0.14 -3.92
CA ARG A 81 14.86 0.23 -4.75
C ARG A 81 14.83 1.50 -5.60
N LEU A 82 15.87 2.32 -5.53
CA LEU A 82 15.97 3.60 -6.24
C LEU A 82 15.84 3.42 -7.75
N LEU A 83 16.49 2.38 -8.29
CA LEU A 83 16.41 2.05 -9.70
C LEU A 83 14.98 1.71 -10.10
N ASP A 84 14.27 0.93 -9.29
CA ASP A 84 12.88 0.56 -9.57
C ASP A 84 11.91 1.73 -9.48
N TRP A 85 12.15 2.64 -8.55
CA TRP A 85 11.38 3.88 -8.45
C TRP A 85 11.63 4.79 -9.64
N TRP A 86 12.85 4.81 -10.16
CA TRP A 86 13.14 5.63 -11.32
C TRP A 86 12.51 5.05 -12.58
N MET A 87 12.71 3.75 -12.84
CA MET A 87 12.22 3.05 -14.03
C MET A 87 10.73 2.68 -13.96
N GLY A 88 10.14 2.63 -12.76
CA GLY A 88 8.75 2.20 -12.57
C GLY A 88 8.58 0.68 -12.63
N THR A 89 9.50 -0.06 -12.01
CA THR A 89 9.55 -1.53 -12.05
C THR A 89 9.34 -2.14 -10.66
N ALA A 90 8.80 -1.36 -9.73
CA ALA A 90 8.62 -1.77 -8.33
C ALA A 90 7.33 -2.58 -8.10
N VAL A 91 6.47 -2.73 -9.12
CA VAL A 91 5.21 -3.48 -9.06
C VAL A 91 4.95 -4.17 -10.39
N SER A 92 4.71 -5.48 -10.34
CA SER A 92 4.26 -6.24 -11.50
C SER A 92 2.74 -6.19 -11.68
N LEU A 93 2.30 -5.58 -12.79
CA LEU A 93 0.91 -5.58 -13.25
C LEU A 93 0.65 -6.58 -14.39
N ARG A 94 1.72 -7.06 -15.03
CA ARG A 94 1.64 -7.97 -16.17
C ARG A 94 1.08 -9.32 -15.73
N GLY A 95 0.09 -9.83 -16.45
CA GLY A 95 -0.58 -11.09 -16.10
C GLY A 95 -1.44 -11.03 -14.84
N ARG A 96 -1.52 -9.88 -14.15
CA ARG A 96 -2.46 -9.69 -13.05
C ARG A 96 -3.87 -9.66 -13.58
N ARG A 97 -4.76 -10.26 -12.80
CA ARG A 97 -6.16 -10.34 -13.15
C ARG A 97 -6.95 -9.29 -12.39
N VAL A 98 -7.57 -8.36 -13.12
CA VAL A 98 -8.15 -7.14 -12.57
C VAL A 98 -9.67 -7.23 -12.59
N THR A 99 -10.30 -6.90 -11.47
CA THR A 99 -11.75 -6.70 -11.38
C THR A 99 -12.01 -5.26 -10.96
N MET A 100 -12.92 -4.57 -11.64
CA MET A 100 -13.13 -3.13 -11.45
C MET A 100 -14.62 -2.80 -11.36
N THR A 101 -14.96 -1.94 -10.39
CA THR A 101 -16.26 -1.26 -10.32
C THR A 101 -16.15 0.15 -10.88
N GLY A 102 -17.24 0.72 -11.40
CA GLY A 102 -17.20 2.04 -12.05
C GLY A 102 -16.46 2.02 -13.40
N SER A 103 -16.35 0.85 -14.04
CA SER A 103 -15.68 0.67 -15.33
C SER A 103 -16.35 1.41 -16.49
N SER A 104 -17.63 1.79 -16.34
CA SER A 104 -18.36 2.64 -17.28
C SER A 104 -18.04 4.14 -17.14
N GLY A 105 -17.45 4.56 -16.02
CA GLY A 105 -17.06 5.95 -15.78
C GLY A 105 -15.77 6.33 -16.53
N ALA A 106 -15.57 7.62 -16.76
CA ALA A 106 -14.43 8.12 -17.56
C ALA A 106 -13.06 7.63 -17.04
N LEU A 107 -12.85 7.66 -15.72
CA LEU A 107 -11.60 7.17 -15.12
C LEU A 107 -11.50 5.64 -15.15
N GLY A 108 -12.62 4.93 -14.95
CA GLY A 108 -12.64 3.47 -15.02
C GLY A 108 -12.29 2.95 -16.41
N GLN A 109 -12.88 3.57 -17.46
CA GLN A 109 -12.54 3.25 -18.85
C GLN A 109 -11.08 3.54 -19.16
N ALA A 110 -10.57 4.70 -18.76
CA ALA A 110 -9.16 5.07 -18.96
C ALA A 110 -8.20 4.13 -18.23
N LEU A 111 -8.49 3.73 -16.98
CA LEU A 111 -7.70 2.75 -16.25
C LEU A 111 -7.75 1.38 -16.92
N ALA A 112 -8.93 0.94 -17.36
CA ALA A 112 -9.09 -0.34 -18.04
C ALA A 112 -8.31 -0.41 -19.36
N GLU A 113 -8.29 0.68 -20.14
CA GLU A 113 -7.47 0.79 -21.34
C GLU A 113 -5.98 0.66 -21.01
N GLN A 114 -5.50 1.43 -20.02
CA GLN A 114 -4.09 1.40 -19.64
C GLN A 114 -3.65 0.04 -19.06
N LEU A 115 -4.49 -0.60 -18.23
CA LEU A 115 -4.19 -1.93 -17.67
C LEU A 115 -4.19 -3.04 -18.74
N ARG A 116 -5.05 -2.92 -19.76
CA ARG A 116 -5.02 -3.83 -20.92
C ARG A 116 -3.70 -3.72 -21.68
N LEU A 117 -3.18 -2.50 -21.86
CA LEU A 117 -1.87 -2.28 -22.50
C LEU A 117 -0.71 -2.89 -21.70
N GLU A 118 -0.84 -3.00 -20.38
CA GLU A 118 0.13 -3.66 -19.49
C GLU A 118 0.01 -5.21 -19.50
N GLY A 119 -0.93 -5.77 -20.27
CA GLY A 119 -1.17 -7.20 -20.34
C GLY A 119 -1.95 -7.76 -19.14
N SER A 120 -2.68 -6.92 -18.40
CA SER A 120 -3.61 -7.37 -17.38
C SER A 120 -4.92 -7.86 -18.02
N THR A 121 -5.54 -8.90 -17.45
CA THR A 121 -6.78 -9.49 -17.96
C THR A 121 -7.94 -9.32 -16.98
N LEU A 122 -9.18 -9.30 -17.46
CA LEU A 122 -10.39 -9.15 -16.64
C LEU A 122 -11.03 -10.52 -16.32
N ARG A 123 -10.32 -11.43 -15.63
CA ARG A 123 -10.84 -12.76 -15.26
C ARG A 123 -10.19 -13.30 -13.99
N ASN A 124 -10.94 -13.70 -12.95
CA ASN A 124 -10.43 -14.00 -11.59
C ASN A 124 -9.75 -12.77 -10.94
N THR A 125 -9.89 -12.52 -9.64
CA THR A 125 -9.41 -11.24 -9.06
C THR A 125 -8.07 -11.42 -8.34
N ASP A 126 -7.05 -10.70 -8.81
CA ASP A 126 -5.80 -10.42 -8.11
C ASP A 126 -5.68 -8.94 -7.72
N VAL A 127 -6.29 -8.05 -8.51
CA VAL A 127 -6.37 -6.62 -8.23
C VAL A 127 -7.84 -6.19 -8.29
N LEU A 128 -8.38 -5.75 -7.16
CA LEU A 128 -9.71 -5.17 -7.07
C LEU A 128 -9.61 -3.64 -7.14
N ILE A 129 -10.25 -3.02 -8.12
CA ILE A 129 -10.28 -1.56 -8.30
C ILE A 129 -11.68 -1.04 -8.01
N LEU A 130 -11.78 -0.17 -7.00
CA LEU A 130 -13.00 0.54 -6.64
C LEU A 130 -12.97 1.96 -7.20
N ALA A 131 -13.48 2.11 -8.42
CA ALA A 131 -13.55 3.39 -9.13
C ALA A 131 -15.00 3.92 -9.29
N HIS A 132 -15.97 3.28 -8.62
CA HIS A 132 -17.34 3.80 -8.55
C HIS A 132 -17.43 4.98 -7.59
N GLY A 133 -18.43 5.84 -7.83
CA GLY A 133 -18.77 6.91 -6.92
C GLY A 133 -20.01 7.65 -7.38
N SER A 134 -20.64 8.37 -6.44
CA SER A 134 -21.80 9.24 -6.69
C SER A 134 -21.48 10.66 -6.21
N LYS A 135 -22.07 11.64 -6.89
CA LYS A 135 -22.08 13.06 -6.51
C LYS A 135 -23.50 13.65 -6.60
N ASN A 136 -24.51 12.81 -6.46
CA ASN A 136 -25.92 13.16 -6.67
C ASN A 136 -26.65 13.48 -5.34
N GLY A 137 -25.93 13.43 -4.21
CA GLY A 137 -26.45 13.80 -2.89
C GLY A 137 -27.18 12.68 -2.17
N GLU A 138 -28.10 11.97 -2.83
CA GLU A 138 -29.00 10.99 -2.20
C GLU A 138 -28.29 9.69 -1.79
N HIS A 139 -27.39 9.17 -2.63
CA HIS A 139 -26.69 7.90 -2.41
C HIS A 139 -25.17 8.06 -2.23
N ASP A 140 -24.68 9.26 -1.93
CA ASP A 140 -23.25 9.53 -1.90
C ASP A 140 -22.53 8.73 -0.79
N PHE A 141 -23.14 8.58 0.38
CA PHE A 141 -22.58 7.77 1.49
C PHE A 141 -22.57 6.28 1.16
N GLU A 142 -23.68 5.76 0.66
CA GLU A 142 -23.81 4.36 0.28
C GLU A 142 -22.81 4.00 -0.82
N ALA A 143 -22.75 4.80 -1.89
CA ALA A 143 -21.88 4.54 -3.04
C ALA A 143 -20.39 4.82 -2.74
N ASN A 144 -20.05 5.91 -2.06
CA ASN A 144 -18.64 6.26 -1.87
C ASN A 144 -18.01 5.59 -0.64
N CYS A 145 -18.79 5.19 0.36
CA CYS A 145 -18.29 4.67 1.63
C CYS A 145 -18.78 3.24 1.93
N GLU A 146 -20.07 3.05 2.18
CA GLU A 146 -20.60 1.80 2.74
C GLU A 146 -20.42 0.61 1.80
N SER A 147 -20.85 0.75 0.55
CA SER A 147 -20.69 -0.28 -0.47
C SER A 147 -19.21 -0.58 -0.74
N ALA A 148 -18.37 0.46 -0.80
CA ALA A 148 -16.93 0.29 -0.99
C ALA A 148 -16.28 -0.50 0.15
N VAL A 149 -16.60 -0.19 1.41
CA VAL A 149 -16.11 -0.93 2.59
C VAL A 149 -16.59 -2.39 2.53
N LYS A 150 -17.88 -2.61 2.29
CA LYS A 150 -18.47 -3.96 2.22
C LYS A 150 -17.83 -4.81 1.12
N ILE A 151 -17.55 -4.24 -0.05
CA ILE A 151 -16.87 -4.94 -1.14
C ILE A 151 -15.44 -5.32 -0.73
N ILE A 152 -14.69 -4.42 -0.07
CA ILE A 152 -13.34 -4.73 0.42
C ILE A 152 -13.38 -5.84 1.47
N GLU A 153 -14.35 -5.84 2.38
CA GLU A 153 -14.49 -6.86 3.41
C GLU A 153 -14.80 -8.25 2.81
N ILE A 154 -15.72 -8.33 1.85
CA ILE A 154 -15.99 -9.57 1.11
C ILE A 154 -14.72 -10.04 0.38
N PHE A 155 -13.98 -9.10 -0.23
CA PHE A 155 -12.73 -9.42 -0.90
C PHE A 155 -11.67 -9.93 0.08
N ARG A 156 -11.55 -9.33 1.27
CA ARG A 156 -10.66 -9.76 2.36
C ARG A 156 -10.93 -11.22 2.73
N GLU A 157 -12.18 -11.59 2.94
CA GLU A 157 -12.58 -12.96 3.27
C GLU A 157 -12.17 -13.95 2.17
N SER A 158 -12.36 -13.56 0.90
CA SER A 158 -11.93 -14.37 -0.24
C SER A 158 -10.40 -14.50 -0.33
N CYS A 159 -9.66 -13.45 0.04
CA CYS A 159 -8.20 -13.43 0.06
C CYS A 159 -7.64 -14.33 1.17
N GLY A 160 -8.29 -14.37 2.34
CA GLY A 160 -7.90 -15.25 3.44
C GLY A 160 -7.93 -16.74 3.07
N ARG A 161 -8.81 -17.15 2.16
CA ARG A 161 -8.93 -18.54 1.68
C ARG A 161 -7.84 -18.95 0.71
N ARG A 162 -7.27 -18.01 -0.05
CA ARG A 162 -6.13 -18.27 -0.93
C ARG A 162 -4.88 -18.39 -0.06
N LYS A 163 -4.15 -19.51 -0.06
CA LYS A 163 -2.95 -19.67 0.78
C LYS A 163 -1.62 -19.53 0.03
N LEU A 164 -1.69 -19.42 -1.30
CA LEU A 164 -0.51 -19.49 -2.17
C LEU A 164 -0.37 -18.26 -3.07
N GLY A 165 0.89 -17.88 -3.32
CA GLY A 165 1.27 -16.88 -4.32
C GLY A 165 1.39 -15.45 -3.80
N LEU A 166 1.33 -14.49 -4.74
CA LEU A 166 1.45 -13.07 -4.47
C LEU A 166 0.24 -12.55 -3.69
N LEU A 167 0.48 -11.54 -2.85
CA LEU A 167 -0.61 -10.80 -2.22
C LEU A 167 -1.51 -10.16 -3.27
N PRO A 168 -2.84 -10.32 -3.15
CA PRO A 168 -3.80 -9.55 -3.91
C PRO A 168 -3.69 -8.06 -3.59
N GLU A 169 -4.23 -7.21 -4.46
CA GLU A 169 -4.26 -5.76 -4.26
C GLU A 169 -5.68 -5.22 -4.28
N VAL A 170 -5.92 -4.15 -3.50
CA VAL A 170 -7.16 -3.38 -3.48
C VAL A 170 -6.81 -1.93 -3.74
N TRP A 171 -7.36 -1.34 -4.79
CA TRP A 171 -7.15 0.06 -5.14
C TRP A 171 -8.47 0.80 -4.99
N TYR A 172 -8.52 1.81 -4.11
CA TYR A 172 -9.69 2.67 -3.97
C TYR A 172 -9.43 4.04 -4.57
N VAL A 173 -10.38 4.51 -5.38
CA VAL A 173 -10.37 5.86 -5.97
C VAL A 173 -11.10 6.84 -5.05
N GLY A 174 -10.29 7.59 -4.32
CA GLY A 174 -10.69 8.69 -3.47
C GLY A 174 -10.84 10.02 -4.20
N SER A 175 -10.61 11.11 -3.50
CA SER A 175 -10.62 12.48 -4.06
C SER A 175 -9.91 13.46 -3.13
N GLU A 176 -9.35 14.54 -3.67
CA GLU A 176 -8.85 15.65 -2.85
C GLU A 176 -9.92 16.27 -1.92
N ALA A 177 -11.20 16.08 -2.25
CA ALA A 177 -12.35 16.43 -1.42
C ALA A 177 -12.31 15.84 -0.01
N GLU A 178 -11.57 14.74 0.19
CA GLU A 178 -11.32 14.14 1.50
C GLU A 178 -10.56 15.06 2.46
N LEU A 179 -9.71 15.94 1.91
CA LEU A 179 -8.89 16.87 2.67
C LEU A 179 -9.58 18.23 2.82
N HIS A 180 -9.92 18.88 1.70
CA HIS A 180 -10.41 20.27 1.73
C HIS A 180 -11.87 20.40 2.16
N GLY A 181 -12.65 19.31 2.13
CA GLY A 181 -14.07 19.33 2.49
C GLY A 181 -14.92 20.10 1.47
N ALA A 182 -16.11 20.53 1.88
CA ALA A 182 -17.04 21.22 1.00
C ALA A 182 -16.72 22.72 0.91
N TRP A 183 -16.58 23.24 -0.31
CA TRP A 183 -16.53 24.68 -0.57
C TRP A 183 -17.92 25.29 -0.79
N THR A 184 -18.89 24.50 -1.26
CA THR A 184 -20.29 24.88 -1.40
C THR A 184 -21.21 23.95 -0.61
N SER A 185 -22.43 24.41 -0.33
CA SER A 185 -23.44 23.65 0.43
C SER A 185 -23.77 22.28 -0.17
N ASP A 186 -23.80 22.27 -1.49
CA ASP A 186 -24.19 21.22 -2.42
C ASP A 186 -23.12 20.13 -2.54
N MET A 187 -21.89 20.41 -2.09
CA MET A 187 -20.79 19.43 -2.02
C MET A 187 -20.62 18.78 -0.65
N ARG A 188 -21.42 19.15 0.36
CA ARG A 188 -21.27 18.65 1.75
C ARG A 188 -21.46 17.15 1.85
N THR A 189 -22.50 16.61 1.23
CA THR A 189 -22.79 15.16 1.22
C THR A 189 -21.69 14.38 0.50
N TYR A 190 -21.30 14.82 -0.70
CA TYR A 190 -20.20 14.21 -1.46
C TYR A 190 -18.87 14.21 -0.70
N THR A 191 -18.40 15.37 -0.23
CA THR A 191 -17.12 15.48 0.51
C THR A 191 -17.17 14.74 1.84
N GLY A 192 -18.31 14.76 2.53
CA GLY A 192 -18.56 13.99 3.74
C GLY A 192 -18.43 12.50 3.50
N SER A 193 -19.03 11.97 2.43
CA SER A 193 -18.97 10.56 2.08
C SER A 193 -17.54 10.08 1.76
N LYS A 194 -16.77 10.86 0.98
CA LYS A 194 -15.37 10.56 0.69
C LYS A 194 -14.50 10.60 1.95
N ARG A 195 -14.71 11.60 2.82
CA ARG A 195 -13.98 11.73 4.09
C ARG A 195 -14.34 10.64 5.11
N ALA A 196 -15.57 10.12 5.08
CA ALA A 196 -15.98 9.00 5.93
C ALA A 196 -15.16 7.74 5.60
N PHE A 197 -14.99 7.44 4.31
CA PHE A 197 -14.22 6.29 3.85
C PHE A 197 -12.74 6.33 4.30
N VAL A 198 -12.12 7.52 4.39
CA VAL A 198 -10.73 7.69 4.85
C VAL A 198 -10.48 7.06 6.24
N ARG A 199 -11.50 7.01 7.11
CA ARG A 199 -11.40 6.36 8.43
C ARG A 199 -11.17 4.85 8.29
N HIS A 200 -11.87 4.21 7.36
CA HIS A 200 -11.73 2.79 7.04
C HIS A 200 -10.46 2.51 6.24
N ALA A 201 -10.10 3.40 5.31
CA ALA A 201 -8.92 3.27 4.47
C ALA A 201 -7.64 3.03 5.30
N ARG A 202 -7.52 3.65 6.48
CA ARG A 202 -6.39 3.43 7.39
C ARG A 202 -6.29 1.98 7.87
N ALA A 203 -7.39 1.36 8.27
CA ALA A 203 -7.39 -0.05 8.68
C ALA A 203 -6.97 -0.96 7.51
N PHE A 204 -7.34 -0.62 6.27
CA PHE A 204 -6.90 -1.37 5.09
C PHE A 204 -5.41 -1.18 4.76
N TYR A 205 -4.79 -0.08 5.17
CA TYR A 205 -3.33 0.11 5.01
C TYR A 205 -2.51 -0.85 5.86
N ASP A 206 -3.01 -1.19 7.05
CA ASP A 206 -2.34 -2.08 8.00
C ASP A 206 -2.69 -3.55 7.77
N GLU A 207 -3.60 -3.83 6.83
CA GLU A 207 -3.97 -5.18 6.44
C GLU A 207 -2.77 -5.96 5.86
N GLU A 208 -2.68 -7.23 6.27
CA GLU A 208 -1.63 -8.16 5.84
C GLU A 208 -2.10 -9.11 4.74
N THR A 209 -3.41 -9.33 4.61
CA THR A 209 -3.98 -10.27 3.62
C THR A 209 -4.01 -9.73 2.19
N PHE A 210 -3.88 -8.42 2.01
CA PHE A 210 -3.77 -7.76 0.69
C PHE A 210 -2.99 -6.45 0.77
N ASN A 211 -2.49 -5.99 -0.38
CA ASN A 211 -1.91 -4.66 -0.53
C ASN A 211 -3.00 -3.63 -0.83
N TYR A 212 -3.20 -2.68 0.07
CA TYR A 212 -4.11 -1.57 -0.17
C TYR A 212 -3.40 -0.37 -0.82
N ARG A 213 -4.05 0.21 -1.85
CA ARG A 213 -3.65 1.46 -2.48
C ARG A 213 -4.79 2.46 -2.45
N HIS A 214 -4.45 3.72 -2.17
CA HIS A 214 -5.38 4.82 -2.08
C HIS A 214 -5.02 5.86 -3.13
N ILE A 215 -5.82 5.94 -4.19
CA ILE A 215 -5.62 6.83 -5.33
C ILE A 215 -6.42 8.10 -5.07
N VAL A 216 -5.74 9.25 -5.02
CA VAL A 216 -6.35 10.54 -4.67
C VAL A 216 -6.21 11.50 -5.84
N PRO A 217 -7.21 11.52 -6.75
CA PRO A 217 -7.24 12.45 -7.87
C PRO A 217 -7.75 13.84 -7.48
N ALA A 218 -7.13 14.86 -8.07
CA ALA A 218 -7.70 16.19 -8.24
C ALA A 218 -8.89 16.13 -9.23
N ALA A 219 -9.66 17.22 -9.33
CA ALA A 219 -10.79 17.28 -10.25
C ALA A 219 -10.34 17.03 -11.71
N PHE A 220 -10.98 16.08 -12.38
CA PHE A 220 -10.73 15.76 -13.79
C PHE A 220 -12.04 15.75 -14.56
N ALA A 221 -11.96 16.06 -15.85
CA ALA A 221 -13.12 16.10 -16.73
C ALA A 221 -13.79 14.72 -16.81
N SER A 222 -15.04 14.65 -16.37
CA SER A 222 -15.85 13.42 -16.36
C SER A 222 -17.35 13.76 -16.30
N GLY A 223 -18.20 12.73 -16.36
CA GLY A 223 -19.64 12.90 -16.12
C GLY A 223 -20.00 13.45 -14.73
N MET A 224 -19.08 13.44 -13.76
CA MET A 224 -19.29 13.98 -12.41
C MET A 224 -18.94 15.48 -12.29
N GLY A 225 -18.37 16.09 -13.33
CA GLY A 225 -18.07 17.52 -13.35
C GLY A 225 -16.86 17.91 -14.20
N PRO A 226 -16.63 19.23 -14.33
CA PRO A 226 -15.50 19.76 -15.06
C PRO A 226 -14.18 19.51 -14.32
N GLY A 227 -13.08 19.48 -15.07
CA GLY A 227 -11.73 19.44 -14.51
C GLY A 227 -10.72 19.90 -15.54
N LEU A 228 -9.55 20.36 -15.08
CA LEU A 228 -8.49 20.89 -15.95
C LEU A 228 -7.79 19.80 -16.76
N VAL A 229 -7.86 18.56 -16.29
CA VAL A 229 -7.17 17.41 -16.85
C VAL A 229 -8.17 16.32 -17.25
N SER A 230 -7.79 15.49 -18.22
CA SER A 230 -8.63 14.38 -18.68
C SER A 230 -8.54 13.16 -17.77
N ALA A 231 -9.56 12.30 -17.81
CA ALA A 231 -9.52 11.00 -17.14
C ALA A 231 -8.32 10.12 -17.60
N ARG A 232 -7.91 10.24 -18.87
CA ARG A 232 -6.73 9.55 -19.41
C ARG A 232 -5.43 10.06 -18.79
N TRP A 233 -5.32 11.36 -18.52
CA TRP A 233 -4.19 11.90 -17.77
C TRP A 233 -4.17 11.33 -16.35
N ALA A 234 -5.31 11.33 -15.66
CA ALA A 234 -5.41 10.82 -14.29
C ALA A 234 -5.03 9.33 -14.21
N ALA A 235 -5.50 8.50 -15.14
CA ALA A 235 -5.14 7.09 -15.21
C ALA A 235 -3.63 6.87 -15.44
N ARG A 236 -3.01 7.63 -16.36
CA ARG A 236 -1.56 7.54 -16.63
C ARG A 236 -0.74 7.92 -15.41
N VAL A 237 -1.09 9.01 -14.73
CA VAL A 237 -0.39 9.46 -13.52
C VAL A 237 -0.59 8.47 -12.36
N ALA A 238 -1.80 7.92 -12.20
CA ALA A 238 -2.07 6.89 -11.21
C ALA A 238 -1.15 5.68 -11.41
N LEU A 239 -1.09 5.14 -12.64
CA LEU A 239 -0.25 3.98 -12.95
C LEU A 239 1.25 4.31 -12.88
N TRP A 240 1.66 5.54 -13.23
CA TRP A 240 3.05 5.99 -13.07
C TRP A 240 3.52 5.89 -11.61
N TRP A 241 2.66 6.25 -10.64
CA TRP A 241 2.94 6.08 -9.21
C TRP A 241 2.86 4.63 -8.75
N VAL A 242 1.84 3.88 -9.21
CA VAL A 242 1.67 2.46 -8.85
C VAL A 242 2.88 1.64 -9.29
N ARG A 243 3.38 1.86 -10.51
CA ARG A 243 4.60 1.23 -11.05
C ARG A 243 5.84 1.49 -10.19
N ARG A 244 5.86 2.60 -9.45
CA ARG A 244 6.94 2.96 -8.49
C ARG A 244 6.71 2.44 -7.08
N GLY A 245 5.67 1.61 -6.89
CA GLY A 245 5.38 1.00 -5.59
C GLY A 245 4.57 1.89 -4.65
N ALA A 246 4.05 3.02 -5.12
CA ALA A 246 3.28 3.92 -4.26
C ALA A 246 1.98 3.25 -3.77
N ARG A 247 1.80 3.19 -2.44
CA ARG A 247 0.53 2.78 -1.82
C ARG A 247 -0.44 3.94 -1.71
N TYR A 248 0.04 5.11 -1.34
CA TYR A 248 -0.70 6.36 -1.50
C TYR A 248 -0.33 6.98 -2.85
N VAL A 249 -1.33 7.20 -3.70
CA VAL A 249 -1.13 7.56 -5.11
C VAL A 249 -1.72 8.97 -5.34
N PRO A 250 -0.89 10.03 -5.21
CA PRO A 250 -1.35 11.40 -5.39
C PRO A 250 -1.46 11.73 -6.89
N VAL A 251 -2.68 11.88 -7.39
CA VAL A 251 -2.97 12.21 -8.79
C VAL A 251 -3.46 13.66 -8.84
N THR A 252 -2.56 14.59 -8.54
CA THR A 252 -2.90 15.99 -8.31
C THR A 252 -2.09 16.95 -9.16
N TYR A 253 -2.73 18.06 -9.55
CA TYR A 253 -2.09 19.26 -10.06
C TYR A 253 -2.22 20.46 -9.10
N THR A 254 -3.02 20.33 -8.02
CA THR A 254 -3.22 21.37 -6.99
C THR A 254 -2.22 21.23 -5.84
N GLY A 255 -1.65 20.04 -5.67
CA GLY A 255 -0.75 19.70 -4.57
C GLY A 255 -1.44 19.23 -3.28
N LEU A 256 -2.77 19.35 -3.17
CA LEU A 256 -3.51 19.02 -1.95
C LEU A 256 -3.40 17.53 -1.58
N ALA A 257 -3.36 16.63 -2.55
CA ALA A 257 -3.13 15.20 -2.28
C ALA A 257 -1.81 14.94 -1.54
N PHE A 258 -0.75 15.73 -1.75
CA PHE A 258 0.51 15.57 -0.99
C PHE A 258 0.37 15.98 0.48
N VAL A 259 -0.45 16.98 0.78
CA VAL A 259 -0.77 17.34 2.17
C VAL A 259 -1.56 16.22 2.84
N ASN A 260 -2.52 15.64 2.12
CA ASN A 260 -3.30 14.50 2.62
C ASN A 260 -2.41 13.26 2.85
N PHE A 261 -1.40 13.03 2.00
CA PHE A 261 -0.39 11.97 2.20
C PHE A 261 0.31 12.08 3.57
N LEU A 262 0.77 13.28 3.95
CA LEU A 262 1.43 13.49 5.24
C LEU A 262 0.51 13.14 6.39
N ARG A 263 -0.76 13.55 6.33
CA ARG A 263 -1.80 13.20 7.31
C ARG A 263 -2.09 11.70 7.36
N PHE A 264 -1.96 11.01 6.25
CA PHE A 264 -2.13 9.56 6.16
C PHE A 264 -0.94 8.80 6.77
N LYS A 265 0.30 9.22 6.47
CA LYS A 265 1.54 8.62 6.99
C LYS A 265 1.81 8.93 8.47
N LEU A 266 1.60 10.18 8.89
CA LEU A 266 1.91 10.63 10.25
C LEU A 266 0.78 10.34 11.23
N GLY A 267 -0.47 10.39 10.78
CA GLY A 267 -1.64 10.14 11.63
C GLY A 267 -1.71 8.73 12.20
N GLY A 268 -1.08 7.74 11.55
CA GLY A 268 -0.97 6.38 12.08
C GLY A 268 -0.02 6.26 13.29
N ARG A 269 1.03 7.07 13.38
CA ARG A 269 2.00 7.03 14.50
C ARG A 269 1.38 7.51 15.82
N LEU A 270 0.47 8.48 15.77
CA LEU A 270 -0.22 9.01 16.96
C LEU A 270 -1.34 8.10 17.46
N ALA A 271 -2.08 7.46 16.56
CA ALA A 271 -3.14 6.52 16.92
C ALA A 271 -2.59 5.20 17.52
N ASN A 272 -1.47 4.70 16.98
CA ASN A 272 -0.84 3.47 17.48
C ASN A 272 -0.22 3.62 18.88
N GLN A 273 0.08 4.86 19.31
CA GLN A 273 0.46 5.16 20.70
C GLN A 273 -0.74 5.18 21.66
N GLN A 274 -1.94 5.52 21.18
CA GLN A 274 -3.16 5.53 22.01
C GLN A 274 -3.79 4.14 22.17
N GLY A 275 -3.52 3.20 21.24
CA GLY A 275 -3.96 1.80 21.33
C GLY A 275 -3.13 0.90 22.27
N ARG A 276 -1.98 1.38 22.76
CA ARG A 276 -1.11 0.65 23.71
C ARG A 276 -1.21 1.26 25.11
N LYS A 277 -2.43 1.43 25.64
CA LYS A 277 -2.60 1.57 27.09
C LYS A 277 -2.61 0.15 27.70
N PRO A 278 -1.72 -0.17 28.64
CA PRO A 278 -1.79 -1.45 29.35
C PRO A 278 -3.12 -1.51 30.11
N GLN A 279 -3.90 -2.57 29.89
CA GLN A 279 -5.01 -2.89 30.77
C GLN A 279 -4.46 -3.05 32.20
N PRO A 280 -5.02 -2.37 33.21
CA PRO A 280 -4.68 -2.64 34.59
C PRO A 280 -5.16 -4.06 34.92
N SER A 281 -4.26 -4.89 35.45
CA SER A 281 -4.57 -6.20 36.01
C SER A 281 -5.53 -6.02 37.18
N THR A 282 -6.82 -6.26 36.96
CA THR A 282 -7.78 -6.44 38.04
C THR A 282 -7.56 -7.80 38.67
N SER A 283 -6.77 -7.84 39.74
CA SER A 283 -6.78 -8.91 40.73
C SER A 283 -8.19 -9.01 41.34
N LEU A 284 -8.91 -10.07 40.99
CA LEU A 284 -10.15 -10.46 41.65
C LEU A 284 -9.79 -11.40 42.79
N GLU A 285 -9.81 -10.87 44.00
CA GLU A 285 -9.79 -11.66 45.24
C GLU A 285 -10.92 -11.14 46.14
N GLY A 286 -11.81 -12.06 46.52
CA GLY A 286 -12.71 -11.89 47.66
C GLY A 286 -14.06 -11.25 47.40
N THR A 287 -15.11 -12.07 47.44
CA THR A 287 -16.09 -12.14 48.55
C THR A 287 -17.52 -12.29 48.01
N GLU A 288 -18.04 -13.52 48.00
CA GLU A 288 -19.47 -13.77 47.94
C GLU A 288 -20.14 -13.45 49.28
N PRO A 289 -21.38 -12.97 49.26
CA PRO A 289 -22.37 -13.67 50.07
C PRO A 289 -23.75 -13.81 49.40
N GLY A 290 -24.39 -14.96 49.65
CA GLY A 290 -25.81 -14.98 49.93
C GLY A 290 -26.72 -15.79 48.99
N GLY A 291 -26.89 -17.07 49.33
CA GLY A 291 -28.23 -17.56 49.70
C GLY A 291 -29.08 -18.26 48.64
N LYS A 292 -29.20 -19.58 48.79
CA LYS A 292 -30.50 -20.27 48.62
C LYS A 292 -30.74 -21.22 49.79
N GLN A 293 -31.97 -21.18 50.28
CA GLN A 293 -32.48 -21.77 51.51
C GLN A 293 -32.75 -23.28 51.43
N ALA A 294 -32.87 -23.84 52.64
CA ALA A 294 -33.83 -24.86 53.10
C ALA A 294 -33.47 -26.35 52.95
N LEU A 295 -33.30 -27.01 54.11
CA LEU A 295 -34.10 -28.14 54.65
C LEU A 295 -33.30 -28.76 55.82
N SER A 296 -33.65 -28.46 57.08
CA SER A 296 -34.54 -29.26 57.96
C SER A 296 -34.08 -30.70 58.19
N LEU A 297 -33.48 -30.95 59.36
CA LEU A 297 -33.43 -32.19 60.15
C LEU A 297 -32.74 -31.76 61.46
N GLY A 298 -33.36 -31.82 62.63
CA GLY A 298 -33.81 -33.04 63.27
C GLY A 298 -32.97 -33.19 64.52
N SER A 299 -33.59 -32.95 65.67
CA SER A 299 -33.05 -33.03 67.03
C SER A 299 -32.28 -34.33 67.32
N LEU A 300 -31.02 -34.19 67.74
CA LEU A 300 -30.39 -34.71 68.97
C LEU A 300 -28.87 -34.54 68.89
#